data_AF-A0A9X3EL56-F1
#
_entry.id   AF-A0A9X3EL56-F1
#
_cell.length_a   1.000
_cell.length_b   1.000
_cell.length_c   1.000
_cell.angle_alpha   90.00
_cell.angle_beta   90.00
_cell.angle_gamma   90.00
#
_symmetry.space_group_name_H-M   'P 1'
#
loop_
_entity.id
_entity.type
_entity.pdbx_description
1 polymer ?
#
loop_
_entity_poly.entity_id
_entity_poly.type
_entity_poly.pdbx_seq_one_letter_code
_entity_poly.pdbx_strand_id
1 'polypeptide(L)'
;MIDWTYSEGVYELTLARPPCNEIGTAMLADLRRFLDQVDRDAHTLILRSGLRQGFCAGADLRELYRGLSDAPKDQHGPQIRQFIDAIHGVMDDLDMLPLTTVGVVHGVCFGGGFELALTCDVLIAEKTARFCFPELRLGIIPGFGGIPRLRRDVGNGLIRDLLLSGRSINAKKALAAGLVSQVLASGEGITAARARGPDRQVRQDRARGRQGLHQEAPEGRAARRARAVRPPRRGPGAAGRPQALRRVHRPETVPAMSTSLDTLIRLAAKRFGADPAQLRAEDDLFERLGIDSFQAVELISDVEDEFDVELPDYELQGIKTFAALAQKIDARR
;
A
#
# COMPACT_ATOMS: atom_id res chain seq x y z
N MET A 1 3.14 -7.33 18.49
CA MET A 1 4.03 -6.32 19.11
C MET A 1 4.92 -5.76 18.01
N ILE A 2 5.44 -4.55 18.13
CA ILE A 2 6.53 -4.12 17.25
C ILE A 2 7.87 -4.36 17.97
N ASP A 3 8.88 -4.76 17.21
CA ASP A 3 10.25 -4.95 17.67
C ASP A 3 11.20 -4.16 16.78
N TRP A 4 12.37 -3.80 17.31
CA TRP A 4 13.42 -3.18 16.50
C TRP A 4 14.80 -3.65 16.90
N THR A 5 15.68 -3.68 15.90
CA THR A 5 17.12 -3.89 16.09
C THR A 5 17.89 -2.69 15.57
N TYR A 6 19.08 -2.46 16.13
CA TYR A 6 20.01 -1.43 15.70
C TYR A 6 21.38 -2.03 15.43
N SER A 7 21.89 -1.83 14.21
CA SER A 7 23.19 -2.34 13.81
C SER A 7 23.78 -1.43 12.73
N GLU A 8 25.04 -1.05 12.89
CA GLU A 8 25.80 -0.25 11.91
C GLU A 8 25.10 1.05 11.48
N GLY A 9 24.37 1.70 12.40
CA GLY A 9 23.62 2.94 12.09
C GLY A 9 22.27 2.73 11.41
N VAL A 10 21.82 1.48 11.28
CA VAL A 10 20.53 1.11 10.68
C VAL A 10 19.59 0.58 11.76
N TYR A 11 18.41 1.19 11.87
CA TYR A 11 17.27 0.61 12.57
C TYR A 11 16.48 -0.29 11.62
N GLU A 12 16.13 -1.49 12.09
CA GLU A 12 15.13 -2.34 11.45
C GLU A 12 13.93 -2.43 12.40
N LEU A 13 12.83 -1.76 12.05
CA LEU A 13 11.56 -1.75 12.79
C LEU A 13 10.59 -2.75 12.15
N THR A 14 10.22 -3.77 12.91
CA THR A 14 9.37 -4.87 12.46
C THR A 14 8.00 -4.78 13.10
N LEU A 15 6.97 -4.69 12.27
CA LEU A 15 5.57 -4.80 12.68
C LEU A 15 5.18 -6.28 12.78
N ALA A 16 4.82 -6.74 13.98
CA ALA A 16 4.41 -8.13 14.24
C ALA A 16 3.20 -8.22 15.20
N ARG A 17 2.14 -7.45 14.93
CA ARG A 17 0.88 -7.44 15.68
C ARG A 17 -0.23 -8.16 14.89
N PRO A 18 -0.63 -9.38 15.28
CA PRO A 18 -1.70 -10.11 14.61
C PRO A 18 -3.06 -9.40 14.71
N PRO A 19 -3.99 -9.68 13.78
CA PRO A 19 -3.79 -10.56 12.62
C PRO A 19 -3.05 -9.91 11.44
N CYS A 20 -3.09 -8.58 11.28
CA CYS A 20 -2.49 -7.92 10.11
C CYS A 20 -1.97 -6.50 10.40
N ASN A 21 -1.27 -6.33 11.53
CA ASN A 21 -0.65 -5.07 11.99
C ASN A 21 -1.62 -3.90 12.07
N GLU A 22 -2.85 -4.12 12.49
CA GLU A 22 -3.83 -3.04 12.61
C GLU A 22 -3.35 -1.93 13.58
N ILE A 23 -3.66 -0.69 13.22
CA ILE A 23 -3.25 0.54 13.90
C ILE A 23 -4.35 0.93 14.88
N GLY A 24 -4.20 0.46 16.11
CA GLY A 24 -4.95 0.87 17.29
C GLY A 24 -4.05 1.55 18.34
N THR A 25 -4.57 1.79 19.54
CA THR A 25 -3.83 2.50 20.60
C THR A 25 -2.50 1.83 20.93
N ALA A 26 -2.48 0.50 20.98
CA ALA A 26 -1.27 -0.26 21.33
C ALA A 26 -0.18 -0.16 20.24
N MET A 27 -0.56 -0.14 18.96
CA MET A 27 0.39 0.05 17.86
C MET A 27 1.00 1.46 17.90
N LEU A 28 0.17 2.48 18.16
CA LEU A 28 0.63 3.87 18.26
C LEU A 28 1.57 4.08 19.45
N ALA A 29 1.26 3.50 20.61
CA ALA A 29 2.12 3.56 21.78
C ALA A 29 3.49 2.89 21.52
N ASP A 30 3.47 1.75 20.83
CA ASP A 30 4.67 1.03 20.42
C ASP A 30 5.53 1.87 19.45
N LEU A 31 4.93 2.49 18.43
CA LEU A 31 5.62 3.37 17.48
C LEU A 31 6.18 4.62 18.15
N ARG A 32 5.43 5.24 19.07
CA ARG A 32 5.89 6.36 19.88
C ARG A 32 7.12 5.98 20.70
N ARG A 33 7.08 4.82 21.37
CA ARG A 33 8.22 4.29 22.14
C ARG A 33 9.47 4.10 21.29
N PHE A 34 9.31 3.66 20.04
CA PHE A 34 10.43 3.59 19.09
C PHE A 34 10.96 5.00 18.76
N LEU A 35 10.09 5.92 18.38
CA LEU A 35 10.45 7.30 18.01
C LEU A 35 11.21 8.02 19.13
N ASP A 36 10.81 7.82 20.39
CA ASP A 36 11.46 8.42 21.57
C ASP A 36 12.88 7.90 21.81
N GLN A 37 13.28 6.79 21.16
CA GLN A 37 14.58 6.13 21.33
C GLN A 37 15.51 6.26 20.12
N VAL A 38 15.07 6.88 19.03
CA VAL A 38 15.87 6.99 17.81
C VAL A 38 17.13 7.83 18.08
N ASP A 39 18.29 7.19 17.96
CA ASP A 39 19.59 7.81 18.20
C ASP A 39 20.00 8.79 17.08
N ARG A 40 20.85 9.76 17.41
CA ARG A 40 21.41 10.76 16.49
C ARG A 40 22.41 10.18 15.49
N ASP A 41 23.04 9.05 15.82
CA ASP A 41 24.05 8.41 14.96
C ASP A 41 23.43 7.47 13.91
N ALA A 42 22.14 7.16 14.06
CA ALA A 42 21.41 6.41 13.05
C ALA A 42 21.30 7.20 11.75
N HIS A 43 21.24 6.49 10.63
CA HIS A 43 21.10 7.09 9.30
C HIS A 43 19.99 6.49 8.46
N THR A 44 19.55 5.29 8.81
CA THR A 44 18.52 4.56 8.06
C THR A 44 17.55 3.92 9.03
N LEU A 45 16.28 3.99 8.68
CA LEU A 45 15.21 3.19 9.26
C LEU A 45 14.63 2.31 8.16
N ILE A 46 14.62 1.00 8.38
CA ILE A 46 13.90 0.04 7.57
C ILE A 46 12.62 -0.30 8.32
N LEU A 47 11.47 0.04 7.75
CA LEU A 47 10.16 -0.32 8.27
C LEU A 47 9.64 -1.54 7.49
N ARG A 48 9.34 -2.63 8.19
CA ARG A 48 8.87 -3.87 7.57
C ARG A 48 7.80 -4.55 8.40
N SER A 49 7.19 -5.59 7.84
CA SER A 49 6.39 -6.54 8.62
C SER A 49 7.08 -7.89 8.79
N GLY A 50 6.85 -8.51 9.96
CA GLY A 50 7.17 -9.90 10.25
C GLY A 50 5.98 -10.85 10.10
N LEU A 51 4.78 -10.35 9.75
CA LEU A 51 3.60 -11.17 9.53
C LEU A 51 3.52 -11.65 8.09
N ARG A 52 2.95 -12.83 7.87
CA ARG A 52 2.76 -13.39 6.52
C ARG A 52 1.71 -12.64 5.72
N GLN A 53 0.64 -12.20 6.38
CA GLN A 53 -0.53 -11.55 5.79
C GLN A 53 -0.18 -10.27 5.00
N GLY A 54 0.85 -9.56 5.46
CA GLY A 54 1.36 -8.39 4.77
C GLY A 54 1.86 -7.31 5.71
N PHE A 55 2.06 -6.14 5.13
CA PHE A 55 2.60 -4.97 5.81
C PHE A 55 1.68 -4.46 6.93
N CYS A 56 0.48 -3.99 6.59
CA CYS A 56 -0.47 -3.40 7.53
C CYS A 56 -1.85 -3.25 6.88
N ALA A 57 -2.91 -3.71 7.58
CA ALA A 57 -4.29 -3.60 7.13
C ALA A 57 -4.98 -2.26 7.47
N GLY A 58 -4.27 -1.35 8.16
CA GLY A 58 -4.79 -0.03 8.51
C GLY A 58 -5.43 0.05 9.88
N ALA A 59 -6.42 0.92 10.05
CA ALA A 59 -6.99 1.22 11.36
C ALA A 59 -7.58 -0.02 12.05
N ASP A 60 -7.39 -0.15 13.37
CA ASP A 60 -8.14 -1.12 14.16
C ASP A 60 -9.58 -0.61 14.37
N LEU A 61 -10.42 -0.84 13.36
CA LEU A 61 -11.82 -0.42 13.41
C LEU A 61 -12.58 -1.11 14.55
N ARG A 62 -12.17 -2.32 14.97
CA ARG A 62 -12.83 -3.03 16.07
C ARG A 62 -12.58 -2.32 17.39
N GLU A 63 -11.35 -1.87 17.62
CA GLU A 63 -11.00 -1.03 18.77
C GLU A 63 -11.78 0.29 18.74
N LEU A 64 -11.80 0.98 17.59
CA LEU A 64 -12.54 2.24 17.43
C LEU A 64 -14.03 2.08 17.72
N TYR A 65 -14.70 1.10 17.11
CA TYR A 65 -16.14 0.89 17.31
C TYR A 65 -16.49 0.46 18.73
N ARG A 66 -15.63 -0.33 19.39
CA ARG A 66 -15.83 -0.69 20.80
C ARG A 66 -15.74 0.55 21.69
N GLY A 67 -14.69 1.36 21.52
CA GLY A 67 -14.51 2.59 22.30
C GLY A 67 -15.69 3.56 22.15
N LEU A 68 -16.22 3.71 20.92
CA LEU A 68 -17.41 4.54 20.68
C LEU A 68 -18.69 3.94 21.25
N SER A 69 -18.83 2.61 21.27
CA SER A 69 -20.02 1.95 21.83
C SER A 69 -20.10 2.10 23.34
N ASP A 70 -18.95 2.13 24.01
CA ASP A 70 -18.84 2.26 25.47
C ASP A 70 -18.96 3.73 25.93
N ALA A 71 -18.88 4.70 25.02
CA ALA A 71 -18.87 6.12 25.30
C ALA A 71 -20.22 6.81 25.05
N PRO A 72 -20.59 7.82 25.85
CA PRO A 72 -21.70 8.72 25.54
C PRO A 72 -21.56 9.37 24.15
N LYS A 73 -22.68 9.56 23.43
CA LYS A 73 -22.67 10.06 22.04
C LYS A 73 -21.99 11.42 21.86
N ASP A 74 -22.09 12.29 22.87
CA ASP A 74 -21.44 13.60 22.91
C ASP A 74 -19.90 13.50 23.01
N GLN A 75 -19.37 12.35 23.45
CA GLN A 75 -17.92 12.09 23.52
C GLN A 75 -17.36 11.46 22.25
N HIS A 76 -18.20 11.01 21.31
CA HIS A 76 -17.73 10.35 20.07
C HIS A 76 -16.79 11.25 19.26
N GLY A 77 -17.18 12.50 19.04
CA GLY A 77 -16.38 13.48 18.29
C GLY A 77 -15.01 13.76 18.93
N PRO A 78 -14.96 14.14 20.22
CA PRO A 78 -13.71 14.32 20.96
C PRO A 78 -12.78 13.09 20.94
N GLN A 79 -13.32 11.88 21.14
CA GLN A 79 -12.53 10.65 21.14
C GLN A 79 -11.93 10.35 19.76
N ILE A 80 -12.73 10.47 18.69
CA ILE A 80 -12.24 10.30 17.32
C ILE A 80 -11.13 11.33 17.03
N ARG A 81 -11.33 12.58 17.43
CA ARG A 81 -10.33 13.64 17.24
C ARG A 81 -9.03 13.30 17.96
N GLN A 82 -9.10 12.91 19.23
CA GLN A 82 -7.91 12.54 20.01
C GLN A 82 -7.15 11.37 19.35
N PHE A 83 -7.87 10.37 18.84
CA PHE A 83 -7.26 9.24 18.14
C PHE A 83 -6.56 9.68 16.86
N ILE A 84 -7.22 10.51 16.03
CA ILE A 84 -6.65 11.05 14.79
C ILE A 84 -5.44 11.95 15.08
N ASP A 85 -5.51 12.80 16.09
CA ASP A 85 -4.40 13.68 16.48
C ASP A 85 -3.18 12.86 16.95
N ALA A 86 -3.40 11.77 17.71
CA ALA A 86 -2.33 10.86 18.12
C ALA A 86 -1.68 10.15 16.92
N ILE A 87 -2.49 9.74 15.94
CA ILE A 87 -2.00 9.14 14.70
C ILE A 87 -1.19 10.15 13.90
N HIS A 88 -1.71 11.37 13.70
CA HIS A 88 -0.99 12.43 12.98
C HIS A 88 0.35 12.72 13.63
N GLY A 89 0.40 12.83 14.96
CA GLY A 89 1.67 13.03 15.67
C GLY A 89 2.70 11.92 15.34
N VAL A 90 2.31 10.65 15.40
CA VAL A 90 3.22 9.53 15.09
C VAL A 90 3.62 9.51 13.60
N MET A 91 2.67 9.71 12.69
CA MET A 91 2.94 9.69 11.24
C MET A 91 3.83 10.87 10.81
N ASP A 92 3.60 12.05 11.37
CA ASP A 92 4.39 13.25 11.10
C ASP A 92 5.81 13.09 11.66
N ASP A 93 5.96 12.55 12.87
CA ASP A 93 7.28 12.28 13.45
C ASP A 93 8.07 11.24 12.63
N LEU A 94 7.43 10.16 12.17
CA LEU A 94 8.04 9.17 11.27
C LEU A 94 8.49 9.79 9.94
N ASP A 95 7.62 10.57 9.31
CA ASP A 95 7.89 11.26 8.04
C ASP A 95 8.99 12.32 8.19
N MET A 96 9.07 12.94 9.36
CA MET A 96 10.04 13.99 9.67
C MET A 96 11.38 13.48 10.21
N LEU A 97 11.53 12.17 10.48
CA LEU A 97 12.78 11.58 10.95
C LEU A 97 13.98 12.05 10.10
N PRO A 98 15.11 12.43 10.73
CA PRO A 98 16.33 12.84 10.01
C PRO A 98 17.10 11.63 9.45
N LEU A 99 16.41 10.53 9.17
CA LEU A 99 16.94 9.28 8.63
C LEU A 99 16.54 9.12 7.17
N THR A 100 17.19 8.20 6.46
CA THR A 100 16.61 7.64 5.23
C THR A 100 15.65 6.53 5.61
N THR A 101 14.36 6.73 5.40
CA THR A 101 13.32 5.77 5.78
C THR A 101 12.94 4.91 4.57
N VAL A 102 13.04 3.59 4.71
CA VAL A 102 12.75 2.61 3.65
C VAL A 102 11.65 1.66 4.12
N GLY A 103 10.51 1.68 3.43
CA GLY A 103 9.42 0.74 3.66
C GLY A 103 9.60 -0.51 2.80
N VAL A 104 9.67 -1.68 3.43
CA VAL A 104 9.66 -2.99 2.76
C VAL A 104 8.26 -3.58 2.87
N VAL A 105 7.54 -3.60 1.75
CA VAL A 105 6.12 -3.91 1.70
C VAL A 105 5.90 -5.24 0.98
N HIS A 106 5.16 -6.14 1.62
CA HIS A 106 4.63 -7.36 1.03
C HIS A 106 3.17 -7.53 1.45
N GLY A 107 2.42 -8.36 0.72
CA GLY A 107 1.01 -8.61 1.00
C GLY A 107 0.17 -7.34 1.15
N VAL A 108 -0.72 -7.34 2.12
CA VAL A 108 -1.69 -6.27 2.39
C VAL A 108 -1.01 -4.99 2.93
N CYS A 109 -1.19 -3.87 2.23
CA CYS A 109 -0.79 -2.53 2.66
C CYS A 109 -1.95 -1.55 2.41
N PHE A 110 -2.97 -1.59 3.26
CA PHE A 110 -4.28 -0.98 2.99
C PHE A 110 -4.64 0.14 3.97
N GLY A 111 -5.38 1.12 3.48
CA GLY A 111 -5.89 2.26 4.23
C GLY A 111 -4.81 2.95 5.06
N GLY A 112 -5.05 3.10 6.37
CA GLY A 112 -4.07 3.64 7.31
C GLY A 112 -2.70 2.94 7.29
N GLY A 113 -2.61 1.68 6.85
CA GLY A 113 -1.36 0.93 6.68
C GLY A 113 -0.60 1.34 5.43
N PHE A 114 -1.33 1.72 4.38
CA PHE A 114 -0.75 2.41 3.25
C PHE A 114 -0.28 3.82 3.64
N GLU A 115 -1.08 4.54 4.44
CA GLU A 115 -0.68 5.85 4.97
C GLU A 115 0.58 5.77 5.83
N LEU A 116 0.75 4.69 6.62
CA LEU A 116 1.98 4.40 7.35
C LEU A 116 3.16 4.15 6.41
N ALA A 117 2.99 3.33 5.38
CA ALA A 117 4.06 3.09 4.40
C ALA A 117 4.52 4.39 3.74
N LEU A 118 3.58 5.29 3.43
CA LEU A 118 3.85 6.61 2.82
C LEU A 118 4.61 7.59 3.73
N THR A 119 4.86 7.24 5.00
CA THR A 119 5.81 7.98 5.86
C THR A 119 7.27 7.68 5.49
N CYS A 120 7.53 6.62 4.74
CA CYS A 120 8.87 6.28 4.28
C CYS A 120 9.28 7.12 3.06
N ASP A 121 10.56 7.50 2.97
CA ASP A 121 11.12 8.19 1.81
C ASP A 121 11.10 7.32 0.55
N VAL A 122 11.29 6.00 0.72
CA VAL A 122 11.37 5.04 -0.38
C VAL A 122 10.57 3.80 -0.02
N LEU A 123 9.74 3.35 -0.95
CA LEU A 123 9.09 2.04 -0.87
C LEU A 123 9.79 1.04 -1.78
N ILE A 124 9.97 -0.17 -1.25
CA ILE A 124 10.35 -1.38 -1.98
C ILE A 124 9.21 -2.37 -1.78
N ALA A 125 8.72 -2.95 -2.87
CA ALA A 125 7.68 -3.95 -2.83
C ALA A 125 8.23 -5.35 -3.10
N GLU A 126 7.69 -6.35 -2.43
CA GLU A 126 7.72 -7.72 -2.94
C GLU A 126 6.60 -7.91 -3.96
N LYS A 127 6.69 -8.95 -4.81
CA LYS A 127 5.67 -9.27 -5.82
C LYS A 127 4.24 -9.33 -5.28
N THR A 128 4.10 -9.74 -4.02
CA THR A 128 2.81 -9.96 -3.34
C THR A 128 2.17 -8.67 -2.82
N ALA A 129 2.90 -7.55 -2.84
CA ALA A 129 2.44 -6.30 -2.27
C ALA A 129 1.21 -5.77 -3.01
N ARG A 130 0.22 -5.32 -2.25
CA ARG A 130 -0.94 -4.58 -2.76
C ARG A 130 -1.23 -3.37 -1.90
N PHE A 131 -1.56 -2.28 -2.59
CA PHE A 131 -1.83 -0.97 -2.00
C PHE A 131 -3.26 -0.54 -2.28
N CYS A 132 -4.00 -0.07 -1.28
CA CYS A 132 -5.43 0.26 -1.42
C CYS A 132 -5.87 1.34 -0.43
N PHE A 133 -6.86 2.15 -0.82
CA PHE A 133 -7.65 3.01 0.08
C PHE A 133 -9.11 2.55 0.11
N PRO A 134 -9.49 1.58 0.98
CA PRO A 134 -10.84 1.05 1.02
C PRO A 134 -11.86 2.00 1.71
N GLU A 135 -11.40 3.10 2.32
CA GLU A 135 -12.16 3.93 3.27
C GLU A 135 -13.49 4.43 2.72
N LEU A 136 -13.53 4.96 1.48
CA LEU A 136 -14.77 5.49 0.92
C LEU A 136 -15.86 4.42 0.78
N ARG A 137 -15.47 3.15 0.62
CA ARG A 137 -16.41 2.02 0.56
C ARG A 137 -16.98 1.66 1.94
N LEU A 138 -16.30 2.08 3.00
CA LEU A 138 -16.74 1.98 4.39
C LEU A 138 -17.47 3.24 4.89
N GLY A 139 -17.67 4.25 4.02
CA GLY A 139 -18.30 5.51 4.39
C GLY A 139 -17.40 6.46 5.19
N ILE A 140 -16.09 6.23 5.18
CA ILE A 140 -15.09 7.08 5.84
C ILE A 140 -14.06 7.57 4.82
N ILE A 141 -13.19 8.52 5.20
CA ILE A 141 -12.10 9.00 4.34
C ILE A 141 -10.75 8.51 4.88
N PRO A 142 -9.70 8.37 4.04
CA PRO A 142 -8.34 8.18 4.54
C PRO A 142 -7.95 9.37 5.40
N GLY A 143 -7.69 9.07 6.68
CA GLY A 143 -7.63 10.06 7.73
C GLY A 143 -6.26 10.22 8.34
N PHE A 144 -5.28 9.36 8.04
CA PHE A 144 -3.99 9.34 8.73
C PHE A 144 -2.92 10.22 8.06
N GLY A 145 -3.30 10.93 6.99
CA GLY A 145 -2.46 11.93 6.32
C GLY A 145 -1.65 11.38 5.15
N GLY A 146 -2.03 10.24 4.58
CA GLY A 146 -1.37 9.63 3.43
C GLY A 146 -1.63 10.35 2.11
N ILE A 147 -2.78 11.02 1.91
CA ILE A 147 -3.06 11.68 0.63
C ILE A 147 -2.06 12.81 0.29
N PRO A 148 -1.70 13.72 1.23
CA PRO A 148 -0.62 14.67 0.99
C PRO A 148 0.74 14.00 0.73
N ARG A 149 1.03 12.86 1.35
CA ARG A 149 2.29 12.11 1.19
C ARG A 149 2.35 11.45 -0.18
N LEU A 150 1.29 10.76 -0.59
CA LEU A 150 1.17 10.09 -1.89
C LEU A 150 1.34 11.05 -3.09
N ARG A 151 0.97 12.33 -2.93
CA ARG A 151 1.19 13.36 -3.97
C ARG A 151 2.66 13.64 -4.26
N ARG A 152 3.59 13.17 -3.42
CA ARG A 152 5.03 13.26 -3.65
C ARG A 152 5.47 12.30 -4.76
N ASP A 153 4.77 11.17 -4.89
CA ASP A 153 5.20 10.04 -5.71
C ASP A 153 4.36 9.86 -6.97
N VAL A 154 3.04 10.12 -6.91
CA VAL A 154 2.13 9.82 -8.02
C VAL A 154 1.20 10.99 -8.39
N GLY A 155 0.71 10.96 -9.63
CA GLY A 155 -0.20 11.98 -10.16
C GLY A 155 -1.63 11.92 -9.61
N ASN A 156 -2.32 13.06 -9.61
CA ASN A 156 -3.72 13.18 -9.13
C ASN A 156 -4.72 12.25 -9.81
N GLY A 157 -4.46 11.81 -11.04
CA GLY A 157 -5.32 10.85 -11.74
C GLY A 157 -5.39 9.51 -11.00
N LEU A 158 -4.23 8.94 -10.67
CA LEU A 158 -4.14 7.70 -9.92
C LEU A 158 -4.68 7.85 -8.49
N ILE A 159 -4.38 8.97 -7.82
CA ILE A 159 -4.88 9.23 -6.46
C ILE A 159 -6.41 9.19 -6.43
N ARG A 160 -7.07 9.90 -7.36
CA ARG A 160 -8.53 9.92 -7.44
C ARG A 160 -9.10 8.56 -7.77
N ASP A 161 -8.45 7.83 -8.67
CA ASP A 161 -8.87 6.50 -9.06
C ASP A 161 -8.82 5.54 -7.85
N LEU A 162 -7.68 5.48 -7.13
CA LEU A 162 -7.55 4.66 -5.91
C LEU A 162 -8.58 5.04 -4.85
N LEU A 163 -8.78 6.34 -4.60
CA LEU A 163 -9.73 6.84 -3.61
C LEU A 163 -11.18 6.51 -3.97
N LEU A 164 -11.61 6.84 -5.18
CA LEU A 164 -13.02 6.76 -5.60
C LEU A 164 -13.46 5.33 -5.90
N SER A 165 -12.56 4.51 -6.45
CA SER A 165 -12.87 3.10 -6.72
C SER A 165 -12.68 2.21 -5.48
N GLY A 166 -11.75 2.58 -4.58
CA GLY A 166 -11.28 1.72 -3.51
C GLY A 166 -10.68 0.40 -4.03
N ARG A 167 -10.16 0.37 -5.27
CA ARG A 167 -9.44 -0.77 -5.83
C ARG A 167 -8.01 -0.82 -5.30
N SER A 168 -7.46 -2.03 -5.13
CA SER A 168 -6.03 -2.19 -4.91
C SER A 168 -5.23 -2.11 -6.22
N ILE A 169 -3.97 -1.69 -6.09
CA ILE A 169 -2.94 -1.87 -7.12
C ILE A 169 -1.87 -2.84 -6.63
N ASN A 170 -1.43 -3.73 -7.52
CA ASN A 170 -0.34 -4.67 -7.25
C ASN A 170 1.05 -4.03 -7.39
N ALA A 171 2.09 -4.75 -6.96
CA ALA A 171 3.48 -4.28 -6.99
C ALA A 171 3.96 -3.81 -8.38
N LYS A 172 3.56 -4.51 -9.45
CA LYS A 172 3.91 -4.16 -10.84
C LYS A 172 3.33 -2.81 -11.25
N LYS A 173 2.05 -2.57 -10.95
CA LYS A 173 1.38 -1.28 -11.23
C LYS A 173 1.91 -0.17 -10.33
N ALA A 174 2.21 -0.47 -9.07
CA ALA A 174 2.83 0.48 -8.17
C ALA A 174 4.21 0.93 -8.68
N LEU A 175 5.01 0.02 -9.25
CA LEU A 175 6.30 0.34 -9.87
C LEU A 175 6.11 1.22 -11.11
N ALA A 176 5.20 0.84 -12.01
CA ALA A 176 4.90 1.61 -13.22
C ALA A 176 4.37 3.01 -12.92
N ALA A 177 3.67 3.19 -11.80
CA ALA A 177 3.16 4.46 -11.33
C ALA A 177 4.21 5.35 -10.63
N GLY A 178 5.39 4.81 -10.29
CA GLY A 178 6.41 5.50 -9.51
C GLY A 178 6.19 5.48 -7.99
N LEU A 179 5.21 4.72 -7.49
CA LEU A 179 4.92 4.59 -6.06
C LEU A 179 5.98 3.76 -5.32
N VAL A 180 6.49 2.70 -5.97
CA VAL A 180 7.56 1.86 -5.41
C VAL A 180 8.77 1.92 -6.32
N SER A 181 9.96 1.90 -5.73
CA SER A 181 11.20 2.06 -6.47
C SER A 181 11.71 0.75 -7.11
N GLN A 182 11.36 -0.39 -6.52
CA GLN A 182 11.77 -1.72 -6.97
C GLN A 182 10.71 -2.75 -6.56
N VAL A 183 10.62 -3.83 -7.36
CA VAL A 183 9.84 -5.03 -7.06
C VAL A 183 10.78 -6.22 -6.99
N LEU A 184 10.74 -6.94 -5.87
CA LEU A 184 11.67 -8.03 -5.56
C LEU A 184 10.95 -9.35 -5.30
N ALA A 185 11.69 -10.46 -5.32
CA ALA A 185 11.15 -11.74 -4.86
C ALA A 185 10.96 -11.71 -3.33
N SER A 186 10.12 -12.61 -2.82
CA SER A 186 9.86 -12.67 -1.39
C SER A 186 11.10 -13.01 -0.57
N GLY A 187 11.32 -12.25 0.49
CA GLY A 187 12.49 -12.38 1.37
C GLY A 187 13.70 -11.55 0.96
N GLU A 188 13.70 -10.92 -0.22
CA GLU A 188 14.85 -10.13 -0.71
C GLU A 188 14.81 -8.65 -0.27
N GLY A 189 13.67 -8.18 0.25
CA GLY A 189 13.42 -6.77 0.52
C GLY A 189 14.37 -6.13 1.53
N ILE A 190 14.73 -6.85 2.60
CA ILE A 190 15.61 -6.32 3.66
C ILE A 190 17.03 -6.14 3.14
N THR A 191 17.55 -7.12 2.42
CA THR A 191 18.88 -7.07 1.82
C THR A 191 19.00 -5.87 0.90
N ALA A 192 17.98 -5.64 0.05
CA ALA A 192 17.92 -4.48 -0.83
C ALA A 192 17.78 -3.16 -0.07
N ALA A 193 17.02 -3.12 1.02
CA ALA A 193 16.86 -1.93 1.86
C ALA A 193 18.17 -1.55 2.57
N ARG A 194 18.91 -2.53 3.12
CA ARG A 194 20.21 -2.31 3.76
C ARG A 194 21.25 -1.76 2.78
N ALA A 195 21.23 -2.20 1.54
CA ALA A 195 22.14 -1.72 0.49
C ALA A 195 21.92 -0.24 0.10
N ARG A 196 20.81 0.38 0.51
CA ARG A 196 20.46 1.78 0.17
C ARG A 196 20.90 2.81 1.20
N GLY A 197 21.58 2.39 2.27
CA GLY A 197 22.09 3.31 3.30
C GLY A 197 22.85 4.49 2.67
N PRO A 198 22.51 5.75 2.97
CA PRO A 198 23.14 6.89 2.35
C PRO A 198 24.63 6.95 2.72
N ASP A 199 25.47 7.34 1.76
CA ASP A 199 26.85 7.74 2.03
C ASP A 199 26.87 8.93 3.01
N ARG A 200 27.95 9.07 3.78
CA ARG A 200 28.12 10.03 4.88
C ARG A 200 27.78 11.47 4.49
N GLN A 201 28.05 11.86 3.25
CA GLN A 201 27.78 13.20 2.71
C GLN A 201 26.27 13.48 2.57
N VAL A 202 25.50 12.52 2.05
CA VAL A 202 24.03 12.64 1.88
C VAL A 202 23.33 12.79 3.23
N ARG A 203 23.88 12.19 4.29
CA ARG A 203 23.39 12.32 5.67
C ARG A 203 23.50 13.76 6.17
N GLN A 204 24.66 14.39 5.98
CA GLN A 204 24.91 15.77 6.44
C GLN A 204 24.04 16.79 5.67
N ASP A 205 23.82 16.56 4.37
CA ASP A 205 23.02 17.46 3.55
C ASP A 205 21.52 17.36 3.87
N ARG A 206 21.00 16.16 4.15
CA ARG A 206 19.62 15.97 4.61
C ARG A 206 19.35 16.61 5.96
N ALA A 207 20.23 16.41 6.94
CA ALA A 207 20.10 17.04 8.26
C ALA A 207 20.05 18.58 8.15
N ARG A 208 20.90 19.17 7.29
CA ARG A 208 20.92 20.62 7.02
C ARG A 208 19.68 21.12 6.28
N GLY A 209 19.25 20.42 5.22
CA GLY A 209 18.09 20.80 4.42
C GLY A 209 16.78 20.79 5.22
N ARG A 210 16.60 19.82 6.12
CA ARG A 210 15.40 19.74 6.99
C ARG A 210 15.45 20.77 8.14
N GLN A 211 16.62 21.06 8.73
CA GLN A 211 16.75 22.16 9.70
C GLN A 211 16.42 23.54 9.10
N GLY A 212 16.76 23.77 7.83
CA GLY A 212 16.39 25.01 7.11
C GLY A 212 14.87 25.17 6.92
N LEU A 213 14.13 24.07 6.77
CA LEU A 213 12.66 24.09 6.68
C LEU A 213 11.98 24.36 8.04
N HIS A 214 12.66 24.16 9.16
CA HIS A 214 12.15 24.45 10.50
C HIS A 214 12.36 25.91 10.95
N GLN A 215 13.25 26.67 10.31
CA GLN A 215 13.46 28.09 10.61
C GLN A 215 12.53 29.04 9.83
N GLU A 216 11.82 28.55 8.81
CA GLU A 216 10.75 29.30 8.15
C GLU A 216 9.42 29.09 8.90
N ALA A 217 9.08 30.06 9.75
CA ALA A 217 7.82 30.14 10.48
C ALA A 217 6.56 30.01 9.58
N PRO A 218 5.37 29.70 10.15
CA PRO A 218 4.15 29.35 9.41
C PRO A 218 3.61 30.44 8.47
N GLU A 219 4.11 31.67 8.58
CA GLU A 219 3.60 32.84 7.86
C GLU A 219 3.94 32.83 6.35
N GLY A 220 4.93 32.05 5.91
CA GLY A 220 5.38 32.00 4.51
C GLY A 220 4.50 31.19 3.54
N ARG A 221 3.67 30.25 4.03
CA ARG A 221 2.87 29.38 3.15
C ARG A 221 1.63 30.07 2.57
N ALA A 222 1.11 31.10 3.24
CA ALA A 222 -0.02 31.90 2.74
C ALA A 222 0.40 32.84 1.60
N ALA A 223 1.61 33.44 1.69
CA ALA A 223 2.09 34.42 0.72
C ALA A 223 2.41 33.83 -0.67
N ARG A 224 2.81 32.55 -0.74
CA ARG A 224 3.11 31.89 -2.03
C ARG A 224 1.87 31.49 -2.84
N ARG A 225 0.68 31.40 -2.21
CA ARG A 225 -0.59 31.15 -2.94
C ARG A 225 -1.06 32.37 -3.75
N ALA A 226 -0.49 33.55 -3.54
CA ALA A 226 -0.89 34.78 -4.23
C ALA A 226 -0.05 35.13 -5.47
N ARG A 227 1.01 34.36 -5.83
CA ARG A 227 1.96 34.75 -6.90
C ARG A 227 2.16 33.79 -8.06
N ALA A 228 1.33 32.75 -8.21
CA ALA A 228 1.39 31.86 -9.36
C ALA A 228 0.01 31.60 -9.97
N VAL A 229 -0.65 32.67 -10.43
CA VAL A 229 -1.72 32.55 -11.43
C VAL A 229 -1.35 33.45 -12.60
N ARG A 230 -0.77 32.85 -13.63
CA ARG A 230 -0.79 33.42 -14.98
C ARG A 230 -1.18 32.28 -15.92
N PRO A 231 -2.36 32.32 -16.56
CA PRO A 231 -2.74 31.26 -17.48
C PRO A 231 -1.90 31.36 -18.76
N PRO A 232 -1.53 30.24 -19.40
CA PRO A 232 -0.90 30.29 -20.72
C PRO A 232 -1.92 30.82 -21.75
N ARG A 233 -1.44 31.73 -22.61
CA ARG A 233 -2.19 32.25 -23.76
C ARG A 233 -2.42 31.13 -24.78
N ARG A 234 -3.68 30.95 -25.20
CA ARG A 234 -4.05 30.06 -26.32
C ARG A 234 -3.62 30.70 -27.66
N GLY A 235 -2.85 29.98 -28.46
CA GLY A 235 -2.63 30.27 -29.89
C GLY A 235 -3.70 29.60 -30.76
N PRO A 236 -3.95 30.08 -32.00
CA PRO A 236 -5.04 29.62 -32.84
C PRO A 236 -4.75 28.23 -33.44
N GLY A 237 -5.81 27.45 -33.60
CA GLY A 237 -5.76 26.03 -33.95
C GLY A 237 -5.37 25.71 -35.39
N ALA A 238 -4.94 24.46 -35.57
CA ALA A 238 -4.91 23.78 -36.86
C ALA A 238 -5.77 22.51 -36.73
N ALA A 239 -6.85 22.47 -37.51
CA ALA A 239 -7.75 21.33 -37.61
C ALA A 239 -7.08 20.23 -38.44
N GLY A 240 -6.81 19.09 -37.81
CA GLY A 240 -6.41 17.84 -38.48
C GLY A 240 -7.51 16.79 -38.33
N ARG A 241 -8.03 16.29 -39.45
CA ARG A 241 -9.05 15.23 -39.52
C ARG A 241 -8.55 13.92 -38.91
N PRO A 242 -9.39 13.10 -38.25
CA PRO A 242 -8.99 11.77 -37.80
C PRO A 242 -8.88 10.80 -38.98
N GLN A 243 -7.72 10.15 -39.12
CA GLN A 243 -7.56 8.97 -39.97
C GLN A 243 -7.94 7.71 -39.18
N ALA A 244 -8.77 6.87 -39.78
CA ALA A 244 -9.21 5.60 -39.23
C ALA A 244 -8.03 4.62 -39.09
N LEU A 245 -7.79 4.13 -37.88
CA LEU A 245 -6.88 3.02 -37.62
C LEU A 245 -7.52 1.72 -38.12
N ARG A 246 -6.97 1.18 -39.21
CA ARG A 246 -7.27 -0.16 -39.71
C ARG A 246 -6.82 -1.19 -38.66
N ARG A 247 -7.76 -2.02 -38.20
CA ARG A 247 -7.47 -3.27 -37.49
C ARG A 247 -6.66 -4.18 -38.41
N VAL A 248 -5.45 -4.53 -37.96
CA VAL A 248 -4.68 -5.64 -38.56
C VAL A 248 -5.14 -6.91 -37.85
N HIS A 249 -5.86 -7.74 -38.60
CA HIS A 249 -6.20 -9.10 -38.21
C HIS A 249 -4.98 -9.99 -38.50
N ARG A 250 -4.51 -10.74 -37.51
CA ARG A 250 -3.68 -11.93 -37.73
C ARG A 250 -4.35 -13.09 -36.98
N PRO A 251 -4.67 -14.20 -37.65
CA PRO A 251 -5.18 -15.38 -37.00
C PRO A 251 -4.04 -16.33 -36.61
N GLU A 252 -4.43 -17.33 -35.80
CA GLU A 252 -3.72 -18.59 -35.53
C GLU A 252 -2.65 -18.54 -34.41
N THR A 253 -2.67 -19.36 -33.37
CA THR A 253 -3.37 -20.62 -33.07
C THR A 253 -3.59 -20.76 -31.55
N VAL A 254 -4.78 -21.22 -31.15
CA VAL A 254 -5.13 -21.59 -29.77
C VAL A 254 -4.48 -22.94 -29.43
N PRO A 255 -3.69 -23.07 -28.34
CA PRO A 255 -3.45 -24.38 -27.74
C PRO A 255 -4.68 -24.79 -26.93
N ALA A 256 -5.12 -26.03 -27.14
CA ALA A 256 -6.30 -26.62 -26.56
C ALA A 256 -6.42 -26.45 -25.03
N MET A 257 -7.64 -26.08 -24.60
CA MET A 257 -8.26 -26.22 -23.28
C MET A 257 -7.33 -26.61 -22.11
N SER A 258 -6.82 -25.59 -21.41
CA SER A 258 -7.00 -25.57 -19.97
C SER A 258 -7.98 -24.45 -19.66
N THR A 259 -9.09 -24.77 -19.01
CA THR A 259 -10.05 -23.76 -18.57
C THR A 259 -9.35 -22.76 -17.64
N SER A 260 -9.79 -21.50 -17.57
CA SER A 260 -9.24 -20.54 -16.58
C SER A 260 -9.33 -21.10 -15.16
N LEU A 261 -10.31 -21.96 -14.91
CA LEU A 261 -10.43 -22.79 -13.71
C LEU A 261 -9.23 -23.72 -13.49
N ASP A 262 -8.78 -24.48 -14.49
CA ASP A 262 -7.63 -25.40 -14.36
C ASP A 262 -6.33 -24.65 -14.04
N THR A 263 -6.14 -23.48 -14.65
CA THR A 263 -4.98 -22.63 -14.36
C THR A 263 -5.09 -22.02 -12.97
N LEU A 264 -6.26 -21.52 -12.56
CA LEU A 264 -6.52 -21.03 -11.21
C LEU A 264 -6.24 -22.09 -10.15
N ILE A 265 -6.75 -23.31 -10.33
CA ILE A 265 -6.53 -24.45 -9.42
C ILE A 265 -5.03 -24.75 -9.29
N ARG A 266 -4.29 -24.76 -10.41
CA ARG A 266 -2.84 -24.99 -10.41
C ARG A 266 -2.07 -23.89 -9.69
N LEU A 267 -2.44 -22.62 -9.90
CA LEU A 267 -1.85 -21.48 -9.18
C LEU A 267 -2.10 -21.58 -7.68
N ALA A 268 -3.34 -21.83 -7.26
CA ALA A 268 -3.71 -21.97 -5.86
C ALA A 268 -2.99 -23.15 -5.18
N ALA A 269 -2.97 -24.31 -5.84
CA ALA A 269 -2.27 -25.50 -5.38
C ALA A 269 -0.78 -25.24 -5.15
N LYS A 270 -0.11 -24.62 -6.13
CA LYS A 270 1.31 -24.25 -6.04
C LYS A 270 1.56 -23.25 -4.90
N ARG A 271 0.68 -22.25 -4.75
CA ARG A 271 0.86 -21.16 -3.78
C ARG A 271 0.71 -21.62 -2.34
N PHE A 272 -0.27 -22.47 -2.07
CA PHE A 272 -0.62 -22.88 -0.71
C PHE A 272 -0.22 -24.32 -0.38
N GLY A 273 0.48 -25.00 -1.29
CA GLY A 273 0.97 -26.37 -1.06
C GLY A 273 -0.15 -27.42 -1.02
N ALA A 274 -1.21 -27.21 -1.80
CA ALA A 274 -2.32 -28.17 -1.92
C ALA A 274 -2.14 -29.08 -3.15
N ASP A 275 -2.76 -30.26 -3.12
CA ASP A 275 -2.82 -31.17 -4.28
C ASP A 275 -3.91 -30.70 -5.27
N PRO A 276 -3.56 -30.29 -6.51
CA PRO A 276 -4.53 -29.79 -7.47
C PRO A 276 -5.59 -30.84 -7.85
N ALA A 277 -5.30 -32.14 -7.74
CA ALA A 277 -6.27 -33.20 -8.03
C ALA A 277 -7.41 -33.27 -7.01
N GLN A 278 -7.23 -32.67 -5.83
CA GLN A 278 -8.18 -32.66 -4.73
C GLN A 278 -9.03 -31.38 -4.66
N LEU A 279 -8.79 -30.41 -5.53
CA LEU A 279 -9.54 -29.16 -5.63
C LEU A 279 -10.61 -29.29 -6.71
N ARG A 280 -11.85 -28.93 -6.37
CA ARG A 280 -13.00 -28.95 -7.28
C ARG A 280 -13.52 -27.54 -7.53
N ALA A 281 -14.24 -27.37 -8.63
CA ALA A 281 -14.78 -26.08 -9.07
C ALA A 281 -15.66 -25.41 -8.00
N GLU A 282 -16.50 -26.20 -7.34
CA GLU A 282 -17.49 -25.74 -6.35
C GLU A 282 -16.96 -25.71 -4.91
N ASP A 283 -15.70 -26.11 -4.68
CA ASP A 283 -15.11 -26.04 -3.35
C ASP A 283 -15.04 -24.58 -2.89
N ASP A 284 -15.35 -24.33 -1.61
CA ASP A 284 -15.03 -23.05 -0.99
C ASP A 284 -13.50 -22.92 -0.91
N LEU A 285 -12.96 -21.94 -1.63
CA LEU A 285 -11.53 -21.73 -1.81
C LEU A 285 -10.84 -21.41 -0.47
N PHE A 286 -11.53 -20.71 0.45
CA PHE A 286 -10.94 -20.33 1.73
C PHE A 286 -10.82 -21.53 2.64
N GLU A 287 -11.91 -22.29 2.76
CA GLU A 287 -11.94 -23.51 3.59
C GLU A 287 -11.00 -24.56 3.02
N ARG A 288 -11.03 -24.78 1.70
CA ARG A 288 -10.28 -25.85 1.05
C ARG A 288 -8.77 -25.62 1.06
N LEU A 289 -8.34 -24.36 0.95
CA LEU A 289 -6.93 -23.99 1.01
C LEU A 289 -6.46 -23.69 2.43
N GLY A 290 -7.39 -23.59 3.40
CA GLY A 290 -7.08 -23.19 4.77
C GLY A 290 -6.52 -21.77 4.86
N ILE A 291 -7.07 -20.85 4.07
CA ILE A 291 -6.59 -19.47 3.95
C ILE A 291 -7.64 -18.45 4.40
N ASP A 292 -7.17 -17.31 4.90
CA ASP A 292 -8.03 -16.15 5.17
C ASP A 292 -8.15 -15.21 3.95
N SER A 293 -8.96 -14.16 4.10
CA SER A 293 -9.16 -13.16 3.05
C SER A 293 -7.91 -12.35 2.72
N PHE A 294 -6.96 -12.20 3.65
CA PHE A 294 -5.70 -11.50 3.40
C PHE A 294 -4.74 -12.37 2.59
N GLN A 295 -4.69 -13.67 2.86
CA GLN A 295 -3.89 -14.63 2.10
C GLN A 295 -4.44 -14.84 0.69
N ALA A 296 -5.76 -14.77 0.49
CA ALA A 296 -6.36 -14.86 -0.84
C ALA A 296 -5.86 -13.75 -1.79
N VAL A 297 -5.48 -12.58 -1.27
CA VAL A 297 -4.92 -11.46 -2.04
C VAL A 297 -3.65 -11.84 -2.81
N GLU A 298 -2.86 -12.75 -2.25
CA GLU A 298 -1.66 -13.28 -2.90
C GLU A 298 -2.01 -14.09 -4.14
N LEU A 299 -3.02 -14.97 -4.05
CA LEU A 299 -3.53 -15.75 -5.17
C LEU A 299 -4.10 -14.84 -6.26
N ILE A 300 -4.82 -13.78 -5.88
CA ILE A 300 -5.35 -12.81 -6.84
C ILE A 300 -4.22 -12.12 -7.62
N SER A 301 -3.10 -11.82 -6.95
CA SER A 301 -1.94 -11.21 -7.62
C SER A 301 -1.30 -12.19 -8.62
N ASP A 302 -1.15 -13.46 -8.25
CA ASP A 302 -0.65 -14.50 -9.16
C ASP A 302 -1.59 -14.69 -10.38
N VAL A 303 -2.90 -14.59 -10.16
CA VAL A 303 -3.92 -14.66 -11.21
C VAL A 303 -3.86 -13.45 -12.15
N GLU A 304 -3.81 -12.23 -11.61
CA GLU A 304 -3.70 -11.02 -12.43
C GLU A 304 -2.45 -11.05 -13.32
N ASP A 305 -1.33 -11.54 -12.80
CA ASP A 305 -0.08 -11.68 -13.55
C ASP A 305 -0.14 -12.79 -14.61
N GLU A 306 -0.70 -13.96 -14.30
CA GLU A 306 -0.80 -15.09 -15.23
C GLU A 306 -1.76 -14.80 -16.39
N PHE A 307 -2.89 -14.16 -16.11
CA PHE A 307 -3.94 -13.91 -17.09
C PHE A 307 -3.84 -12.52 -17.75
N ASP A 308 -2.92 -11.66 -17.30
CA ASP A 308 -2.79 -10.25 -17.70
C ASP A 308 -4.11 -9.47 -17.58
N VAL A 309 -4.85 -9.71 -16.48
CA VAL A 309 -6.12 -9.07 -16.18
C VAL A 309 -6.01 -8.21 -14.92
N GLU A 310 -6.99 -7.33 -14.72
CA GLU A 310 -7.18 -6.62 -13.45
C GLU A 310 -8.45 -7.12 -12.77
N LEU A 311 -8.31 -7.53 -11.51
CA LEU A 311 -9.40 -8.02 -10.67
C LEU A 311 -9.54 -7.10 -9.45
N PRO A 312 -10.33 -6.02 -9.55
CA PRO A 312 -10.55 -5.13 -8.42
C PRO A 312 -11.17 -5.88 -7.24
N ASP A 313 -10.68 -5.64 -6.03
CA ASP A 313 -11.14 -6.36 -4.81
C ASP A 313 -12.66 -6.31 -4.61
N TYR A 314 -13.30 -5.23 -5.08
CA TYR A 314 -14.74 -5.07 -5.02
C TYR A 314 -15.53 -6.08 -5.86
N GLU A 315 -14.97 -6.57 -6.97
CA GLU A 315 -15.61 -7.59 -7.81
C GLU A 315 -15.45 -8.98 -7.23
N LEU A 316 -14.52 -9.13 -6.29
CA LEU A 316 -14.20 -10.36 -5.60
C LEU A 316 -14.99 -10.51 -4.29
N GLN A 317 -15.71 -9.47 -3.88
CA GLN A 317 -16.57 -9.53 -2.69
C GLN A 317 -17.65 -10.60 -2.85
N GLY A 318 -17.68 -11.54 -1.90
CA GLY A 318 -18.63 -12.66 -1.90
C GLY A 318 -18.25 -13.83 -2.80
N ILE A 319 -17.14 -13.74 -3.54
CA ILE A 319 -16.61 -14.87 -4.30
C ILE A 319 -15.98 -15.86 -3.34
N LYS A 320 -16.50 -17.09 -3.35
CA LYS A 320 -16.05 -18.17 -2.47
C LYS A 320 -15.55 -19.40 -3.20
N THR A 321 -15.98 -19.65 -4.44
CA THR A 321 -15.62 -20.88 -5.16
C THR A 321 -14.60 -20.62 -6.25
N PHE A 322 -13.82 -21.65 -6.60
CA PHE A 322 -12.89 -21.61 -7.73
C PHE A 322 -13.63 -21.31 -9.04
N ALA A 323 -14.81 -21.89 -9.24
CA ALA A 323 -15.66 -21.64 -10.40
C ALA A 323 -16.07 -20.17 -10.52
N ALA A 324 -16.54 -19.55 -9.43
CA ALA A 324 -16.96 -18.16 -9.44
C ALA A 324 -15.80 -17.20 -9.71
N LEU A 325 -14.60 -17.49 -9.16
CA LEU A 325 -13.40 -16.71 -9.45
C LEU A 325 -12.95 -16.89 -10.92
N ALA A 326 -12.97 -18.12 -11.44
CA ALA A 326 -12.66 -18.39 -12.85
C ALA A 326 -13.58 -17.63 -13.80
N GLN A 327 -14.88 -17.57 -13.50
CA GLN A 327 -15.84 -16.79 -14.30
C GLN A 327 -15.52 -15.29 -14.31
N LYS A 328 -15.03 -14.72 -13.19
CA LYS A 328 -14.58 -13.31 -13.17
C LYS A 328 -13.34 -13.09 -14.01
N ILE A 329 -12.39 -14.03 -13.98
CA ILE A 329 -11.20 -14.00 -14.83
C ILE A 329 -11.63 -14.00 -16.29
N ASP A 330 -12.49 -14.95 -16.69
CA ASP A 330 -12.97 -15.08 -18.06
C ASP A 330 -13.73 -13.84 -18.56
N ALA A 331 -14.51 -13.18 -17.69
CA ALA A 331 -15.22 -11.96 -18.04
C ALA A 331 -14.31 -10.75 -18.31
N ARG A 332 -13.02 -10.83 -17.93
CA ARG A 332 -12.02 -9.76 -18.09
C ARG A 332 -11.02 -10.03 -19.22
N ARG A 333 -11.02 -11.23 -19.81
CA ARG A 333 -10.17 -11.65 -20.94
C ARG A 333 -10.82 -11.31 -22.28
#